data_AF-A0A1H0X283-F1
#
_entry.id   AF-A0A1H0X283-F1
#
_cell.length_a   1.000
_cell.length_b   1.000
_cell.length_c   1.000
_cell.angle_alpha   90.00
_cell.angle_beta   90.00
_cell.angle_gamma   90.00
#
_symmetry.space_group_name_H-M   'P 1'
#
loop_
_entity.id
_entity.type
_entity.pdbx_description
1 polymer ?
#
loop_
_entity_poly.entity_id
_entity_poly.type
_entity_poly.pdbx_seq_one_letter_code
_entity_poly.pdbx_strand_id
1 'polypeptide(L)'
;MAPVEFTVTGGEGSPLDFVAALTPSASLVVITDPAGWAQVSAGLPVGAAASTTVATRVRPLRFAVLDLRHFASASSLPPIPDVPGDLVALHDTRSWDSAPVVAALRGLGRPVVLFTAVHTWVPGVDTTSVLMGWSAPHVVLAVPHGSGEGRVEDVLWQFRERERRGMMTYTTLPAPPVVADRSVPVVVALPGATEGIAGALRPGARYEVWTRVGAGPTLPGDLELRAVLGMNGREVQTETFVLPADGASPWVSFPVTTPYASVPWSGELVIYRGAVPVHVQQVVLPVGGGESRVWSRFRLSRTFADLAPLSSRTASVLVLGERALVTTGGVPHPVGVGPVAELPVVSGLDPWYGKGFPAFCEDLAAFAVRGAALHARLFPGGAAVRRGGVITVAGATRVPWAHVYDLPFAEGPYRLCASVSRFGPFGAGGEVPLGCPEPDHSGNVLCPFGFWGLSSVLEQPAGPLAWQVSPTGRQVQVALAADPGLDRALTQRHVAELMSFLPPEVISSAYVSPADLPRALADERADVLHLVYDENALEPVEIDGWPHRPLVVTTSPAAHLVDAFVNQAGAAGVVHPEVVVDQGMAGWVSGMLLARLAGGMPAGEAVRRTRWEMLGRGNVLGLAWTLHAGADLRLR
;
A
#
# COMPACT_ATOMS: atom_id res chain seq x y z
N MET A 1 -44.04 15.24 24.12
CA MET A 1 -42.61 14.94 23.92
C MET A 1 -41.94 14.93 25.28
N ALA A 2 -41.77 13.74 25.86
CA ALA A 2 -40.96 13.53 27.06
C ALA A 2 -39.66 12.83 26.62
N PRO A 3 -38.51 13.08 27.26
CA PRO A 3 -37.27 12.39 26.90
C PRO A 3 -37.40 10.94 27.35
N VAL A 4 -37.24 9.99 26.42
CA VAL A 4 -37.17 8.57 26.73
C VAL A 4 -35.72 8.13 26.63
N GLU A 5 -35.21 7.58 27.73
CA GLU A 5 -33.90 6.96 27.84
C GLU A 5 -33.90 5.60 27.12
N PHE A 6 -32.84 5.33 26.35
CA PHE A 6 -32.55 3.99 25.86
C PHE A 6 -31.24 3.50 26.44
N THR A 7 -31.30 2.30 27.02
CA THR A 7 -30.14 1.49 27.34
C THR A 7 -29.98 0.47 26.22
N VAL A 8 -28.84 0.48 25.52
CA VAL A 8 -28.46 -0.60 24.60
C VAL A 8 -27.31 -1.34 25.26
N THR A 9 -27.60 -2.53 25.81
CA THR A 9 -26.56 -3.47 26.23
C THR A 9 -26.10 -4.22 24.99
N GLY A 10 -24.97 -3.80 24.41
CA GLY A 10 -24.27 -4.54 23.37
C GLY A 10 -23.48 -5.68 24.01
N GLY A 11 -23.88 -6.92 23.71
CA GLY A 11 -23.01 -8.08 23.86
C GLY A 11 -21.84 -8.02 22.86
N GLU A 12 -20.83 -8.84 23.15
CA GLU A 12 -19.53 -8.98 22.50
C GLU A 12 -19.48 -8.61 21.00
N GLY A 13 -18.67 -7.59 20.68
CA GLY A 13 -18.26 -7.26 19.31
C GLY A 13 -18.39 -5.78 18.95
N SER A 14 -17.24 -5.08 19.02
CA SER A 14 -16.95 -3.72 18.51
C SER A 14 -16.96 -2.57 19.55
N PRO A 15 -15.90 -1.73 19.61
CA PRO A 15 -15.79 -0.63 20.56
C PRO A 15 -16.73 0.52 20.17
N LEU A 16 -17.53 0.96 21.13
CA LEU A 16 -18.18 2.26 21.09
C LEU A 16 -17.14 3.31 21.48
N ASP A 17 -16.50 3.90 20.48
CA ASP A 17 -15.61 5.04 20.67
C ASP A 17 -16.45 6.28 21.01
N PHE A 18 -16.05 7.00 22.06
CA PHE A 18 -16.58 8.29 22.55
C PHE A 18 -17.83 8.26 23.46
N VAL A 19 -17.67 8.82 24.67
CA VAL A 19 -18.78 9.23 25.55
C VAL A 19 -18.53 10.68 25.98
N ALA A 20 -19.55 11.53 25.92
CA ALA A 20 -19.46 12.92 26.36
C ALA A 20 -20.67 13.29 27.20
N ALA A 21 -20.47 14.21 28.16
CA ALA A 21 -21.57 14.78 28.91
C ALA A 21 -21.48 16.31 29.13
N LEU A 22 -22.49 17.12 28.78
CA LEU A 22 -22.66 18.52 29.20
C LEU A 22 -23.93 18.85 29.99
N THR A 23 -23.79 19.70 31.00
CA THR A 23 -24.91 20.28 31.75
C THR A 23 -25.00 21.79 31.55
N PRO A 24 -26.09 22.45 31.99
CA PRO A 24 -26.29 23.90 31.82
C PRO A 24 -25.31 24.79 32.60
N SER A 25 -24.58 24.26 33.59
CA SER A 25 -23.79 25.07 34.53
C SER A 25 -22.30 24.70 34.65
N ALA A 26 -21.86 23.58 34.07
CA ALA A 26 -20.45 23.25 33.92
C ALA A 26 -20.25 22.23 32.78
N SER A 27 -19.20 22.42 32.00
CA SER A 27 -18.78 21.51 30.92
C SER A 27 -17.59 20.67 31.40
N LEU A 28 -17.72 19.35 31.34
CA LEU A 28 -16.63 18.41 31.58
C LEU A 28 -16.44 17.57 30.32
N VAL A 29 -15.19 17.47 29.85
CA VAL A 29 -14.81 16.52 28.79
C VAL A 29 -13.80 15.57 29.43
N VAL A 30 -14.17 14.30 29.58
CA VAL A 30 -13.25 13.28 30.07
C VAL A 30 -12.66 12.58 28.85
N ILE A 31 -11.34 12.66 28.73
CA ILE A 31 -10.56 12.08 27.65
C ILE A 31 -9.88 10.84 28.20
N THR A 32 -10.23 9.67 27.70
CA THR A 32 -9.75 8.39 28.23
C THR A 32 -8.68 7.73 27.36
N ASP A 33 -8.42 8.24 26.16
CA ASP A 33 -7.38 7.73 25.28
C ASP A 33 -6.08 8.56 25.33
N PRO A 34 -4.90 7.94 25.13
CA PRO A 34 -3.60 8.61 25.23
C PRO A 34 -3.37 9.74 24.21
N ALA A 35 -3.99 9.67 23.02
CA ALA A 35 -3.82 10.66 21.96
C ALA A 35 -4.62 11.93 22.23
N GLY A 36 -5.81 11.81 22.81
CA GLY A 36 -6.57 12.95 23.31
C GLY A 36 -5.86 13.67 24.47
N TRP A 37 -5.24 12.92 25.40
CA TRP A 37 -4.45 13.49 26.50
C TRP A 37 -3.23 14.28 25.99
N ALA A 38 -2.54 13.76 24.98
CA ALA A 38 -1.42 14.43 24.33
C ALA A 38 -1.83 15.76 23.66
N GLN A 39 -3.05 15.86 23.14
CA GLN A 39 -3.55 17.09 22.51
C GLN A 39 -3.89 18.21 23.50
N VAL A 40 -4.36 17.89 24.70
CA VAL A 40 -4.74 18.90 25.71
C VAL A 40 -3.56 19.34 26.57
N SER A 41 -2.63 18.43 26.86
CA SER A 41 -1.41 18.74 27.63
C SER A 41 -0.47 19.73 26.92
N ALA A 42 -0.54 19.83 25.58
CA ALA A 42 0.24 20.77 24.77
C ALA A 42 -0.08 22.26 25.03
N GLY A 43 -1.22 22.57 25.68
CA GLY A 43 -1.60 23.93 26.07
C GLY A 43 -1.39 24.27 27.55
N LEU A 44 -0.84 23.34 28.34
CA LEU A 44 -0.70 23.49 29.79
C LEU A 44 0.76 23.85 30.18
N PRO A 45 0.98 24.82 31.09
CA PRO A 45 2.31 25.07 31.64
C PRO A 45 2.88 23.83 32.32
N VAL A 46 4.19 23.60 32.16
CA VAL A 46 4.91 22.47 32.80
C VAL A 46 4.74 22.55 34.32
N GLY A 47 4.19 21.51 34.94
CA GLY A 47 3.98 21.41 36.40
C GLY A 47 2.55 21.71 36.91
N ALA A 48 1.57 21.86 36.02
CA ALA A 48 0.17 22.03 36.42
C ALA A 48 -0.38 20.79 37.16
N ALA A 49 -1.24 21.02 38.15
CA ALA A 49 -1.92 19.93 38.89
C ALA A 49 -2.78 19.08 37.94
N ALA A 50 -3.07 17.84 38.33
CA ALA A 50 -3.75 16.79 37.54
C ALA A 50 -5.12 17.18 36.92
N SER A 51 -5.64 18.37 37.20
CA SER A 51 -6.81 18.98 36.57
C SER A 51 -6.59 20.47 36.29
N THR A 52 -6.67 20.90 35.02
CA THR A 52 -6.54 22.32 34.62
C THR A 52 -7.56 22.70 33.54
N THR A 53 -8.03 23.96 33.55
CA THR A 53 -9.12 24.46 32.68
C THR A 53 -8.62 25.21 31.43
N VAL A 54 -9.12 24.89 30.22
CA VAL A 54 -8.73 25.59 28.94
C VAL A 54 -9.95 26.05 28.13
N ALA A 55 -9.88 27.20 27.43
CA ALA A 55 -10.99 27.79 26.64
C ALA A 55 -10.86 27.57 25.11
N THR A 56 -11.94 27.24 24.39
CA THR A 56 -11.98 27.04 22.92
C THR A 56 -13.32 27.48 22.26
N ARG A 57 -13.48 27.47 20.90
CA ARG A 57 -14.70 27.91 20.14
C ARG A 57 -15.32 26.82 19.22
N VAL A 58 -16.68 26.80 19.07
CA VAL A 58 -17.46 25.73 18.36
C VAL A 58 -18.81 26.20 17.73
N ARG A 59 -19.42 25.41 16.79
CA ARG A 59 -20.63 25.72 15.94
C ARG A 59 -21.86 24.76 16.09
N PRO A 60 -23.07 25.20 16.46
CA PRO A 60 -24.21 24.29 16.68
C PRO A 60 -25.07 23.98 15.41
N LEU A 61 -25.59 22.75 15.29
CA LEU A 61 -26.64 22.33 14.33
C LEU A 61 -27.93 21.87 15.05
N ARG A 62 -29.12 22.03 14.45
CA ARG A 62 -30.42 21.65 15.06
C ARG A 62 -31.06 20.45 14.37
N PHE A 63 -31.13 19.32 15.08
CA PHE A 63 -31.82 18.10 14.63
C PHE A 63 -33.22 18.01 15.23
N ALA A 64 -34.18 17.52 14.43
CA ALA A 64 -35.45 17.03 14.92
C ALA A 64 -35.46 15.50 14.83
N VAL A 65 -35.60 14.81 15.96
CA VAL A 65 -35.70 13.34 15.97
C VAL A 65 -37.17 12.96 16.15
N LEU A 66 -37.73 12.26 15.16
CA LEU A 66 -39.05 11.67 15.23
C LEU A 66 -38.89 10.19 15.60
N ASP A 67 -39.08 9.89 16.88
CA ASP A 67 -39.05 8.52 17.39
C ASP A 67 -40.44 7.87 17.25
N LEU A 68 -40.54 6.92 16.31
CA LEU A 68 -41.80 6.26 15.97
C LEU A 68 -42.30 5.34 17.09
N ARG A 69 -41.47 5.03 18.09
CA ARG A 69 -41.88 4.24 19.26
C ARG A 69 -42.85 4.97 20.19
N HIS A 70 -43.16 6.24 19.96
CA HIS A 70 -44.13 6.98 20.76
C HIS A 70 -45.51 7.10 20.11
N PHE A 71 -45.69 6.53 18.93
CA PHE A 71 -46.93 6.62 18.16
C PHE A 71 -47.50 5.22 17.95
N ALA A 72 -48.82 5.06 18.03
CA ALA A 72 -49.47 3.75 17.92
C ALA A 72 -49.66 3.33 16.45
N SER A 73 -49.74 4.29 15.53
CA SER A 73 -49.97 4.11 14.09
C SER A 73 -49.58 5.37 13.29
N ALA A 74 -49.61 5.30 11.95
CA ALA A 74 -49.15 6.40 11.09
C ALA A 74 -50.10 7.59 11.19
N SER A 75 -51.38 7.29 11.33
CA SER A 75 -52.46 8.23 11.57
C SER A 75 -52.38 8.93 12.93
N SER A 76 -51.55 8.45 13.87
CA SER A 76 -51.38 9.07 15.19
C SER A 76 -50.23 10.09 15.26
N LEU A 77 -49.50 10.28 14.17
CA LEU A 77 -48.41 11.25 14.10
C LEU A 77 -48.95 12.69 14.04
N PRO A 78 -48.23 13.67 14.63
CA PRO A 78 -48.55 15.07 14.43
C PRO A 78 -48.40 15.45 12.95
N PRO A 79 -49.10 16.52 12.48
CA PRO A 79 -48.90 17.04 11.13
C PRO A 79 -47.40 17.35 10.91
N ILE A 80 -46.84 16.72 9.90
CA ILE A 80 -45.39 16.74 9.61
C ILE A 80 -44.81 18.14 9.28
N PRO A 81 -45.56 19.14 8.75
CA PRO A 81 -45.03 20.50 8.53
C PRO A 81 -44.52 21.21 9.79
N ASP A 82 -44.96 20.79 10.98
CA ASP A 82 -44.70 21.50 12.24
C ASP A 82 -43.42 21.02 12.97
N VAL A 83 -42.62 20.14 12.37
CA VAL A 83 -41.38 19.61 12.98
C VAL A 83 -40.22 20.63 12.84
N PRO A 84 -39.69 21.21 13.94
CA PRO A 84 -38.66 22.24 13.87
C PRO A 84 -37.24 21.65 13.76
N GLY A 85 -36.51 21.96 12.69
CA GLY A 85 -35.11 21.54 12.51
C GLY A 85 -34.65 21.57 11.06
N ASP A 86 -33.33 21.66 10.87
CA ASP A 86 -32.68 21.68 9.55
C ASP A 86 -32.59 20.27 8.94
N LEU A 87 -32.70 19.23 9.78
CA LEU A 87 -32.60 17.82 9.42
C LEU A 87 -33.51 16.98 10.32
N VAL A 88 -34.28 16.06 9.73
CA VAL A 88 -35.22 15.18 10.46
C VAL A 88 -34.67 13.75 10.50
N ALA A 89 -34.40 13.24 11.69
CA ALA A 89 -33.98 11.86 11.93
C ALA A 89 -35.19 11.01 12.34
N LEU A 90 -35.43 9.89 11.66
CA LEU A 90 -36.48 8.92 11.97
C LEU A 90 -35.86 7.74 12.71
N HIS A 91 -36.35 7.44 13.91
CA HIS A 91 -35.93 6.27 14.66
C HIS A 91 -37.08 5.24 14.70
N ASP A 92 -36.90 4.10 14.03
CA ASP A 92 -37.93 3.07 13.89
C ASP A 92 -37.43 1.69 14.35
N THR A 93 -38.17 1.09 15.28
CA THR A 93 -37.89 -0.26 15.80
C THR A 93 -39.15 -1.14 15.84
N ARG A 94 -40.22 -0.77 15.11
CA ARG A 94 -41.50 -1.49 15.16
C ARG A 94 -41.86 -2.04 13.77
N SER A 95 -42.71 -3.07 13.75
CA SER A 95 -43.11 -3.83 12.55
C SER A 95 -44.33 -3.27 11.81
N TRP A 96 -44.45 -1.95 11.67
CA TRP A 96 -45.59 -1.30 11.02
C TRP A 96 -45.15 -0.47 9.82
N ASP A 97 -46.04 -0.29 8.85
CA ASP A 97 -45.73 0.36 7.57
C ASP A 97 -45.40 1.85 7.76
N SER A 98 -44.11 2.19 7.69
CA SER A 98 -43.57 3.54 7.82
C SER A 98 -43.49 4.29 6.49
N ALA A 99 -43.87 3.66 5.36
CA ALA A 99 -43.83 4.28 4.03
C ALA A 99 -44.65 5.59 3.91
N PRO A 100 -45.87 5.71 4.49
CA PRO A 100 -46.63 6.96 4.46
C PRO A 100 -45.93 8.12 5.16
N VAL A 101 -45.15 7.84 6.21
CA VAL A 101 -44.42 8.84 7.01
C VAL A 101 -43.21 9.36 6.26
N VAL A 102 -42.45 8.44 5.63
CA VAL A 102 -41.28 8.78 4.80
C VAL A 102 -41.73 9.61 3.58
N ALA A 103 -42.84 9.26 2.94
CA ALA A 103 -43.39 10.02 1.81
C ALA A 103 -43.80 11.44 2.21
N ALA A 104 -44.46 11.61 3.35
CA ALA A 104 -44.87 12.93 3.85
C ALA A 104 -43.70 13.82 4.29
N LEU A 105 -42.63 13.24 4.88
CA LEU A 105 -41.40 13.98 5.22
C LEU A 105 -40.62 14.43 3.97
N ARG A 106 -40.59 13.60 2.92
CA ARG A 106 -39.99 13.97 1.62
C ARG A 106 -40.73 15.14 0.96
N GLY A 107 -42.06 15.23 1.13
CA GLY A 107 -42.88 16.35 0.66
C GLY A 107 -42.52 17.72 1.26
N LEU A 108 -41.71 17.78 2.32
CA LEU A 108 -41.23 19.03 2.94
C LEU A 108 -39.96 19.61 2.32
N GLY A 109 -39.30 18.90 1.38
CA GLY A 109 -38.06 19.36 0.75
C GLY A 109 -36.83 19.38 1.68
N ARG A 110 -36.84 18.64 2.80
CA ARG A 110 -35.74 18.56 3.77
C ARG A 110 -35.04 17.18 3.73
N PRO A 111 -33.75 17.08 4.08
CA PRO A 111 -33.07 15.79 4.20
C PRO A 111 -33.65 14.97 5.37
N VAL A 112 -33.95 13.70 5.12
CA VAL A 112 -34.46 12.74 6.11
C VAL A 112 -33.43 11.64 6.32
N VAL A 113 -33.04 11.38 7.56
CA VAL A 113 -32.07 10.33 7.91
C VAL A 113 -32.79 9.24 8.72
N LEU A 114 -32.70 7.99 8.27
CA LEU A 114 -33.33 6.84 8.91
C LEU A 114 -32.31 6.12 9.81
N PHE A 115 -32.66 5.95 11.07
CA PHE A 115 -31.98 5.09 12.03
C PHE A 115 -32.90 3.90 12.31
N THR A 116 -32.64 2.75 11.69
CA THR A 116 -33.39 1.51 11.93
C THR A 116 -32.47 0.45 12.55
N ALA A 117 -33.03 -0.42 13.39
CA ALA A 117 -32.36 -1.68 13.72
C ALA A 117 -32.37 -2.61 12.48
N VAL A 118 -31.37 -3.49 12.36
CA VAL A 118 -31.10 -4.34 11.18
C VAL A 118 -32.23 -5.36 10.88
N HIS A 119 -33.21 -5.52 11.78
CA HIS A 119 -34.20 -6.61 11.75
C HIS A 119 -35.64 -6.20 11.39
N THR A 120 -35.89 -4.97 10.91
CA THR A 120 -37.25 -4.48 10.64
C THR A 120 -37.76 -4.89 9.25
N TRP A 121 -38.96 -5.49 9.19
CA TRP A 121 -39.64 -5.92 7.97
C TRP A 121 -40.42 -4.75 7.35
N VAL A 122 -40.13 -4.36 6.10
CA VAL A 122 -40.90 -3.34 5.38
C VAL A 122 -41.38 -3.92 4.04
N PRO A 123 -42.62 -4.44 3.96
CA PRO A 123 -43.15 -5.01 2.72
C PRO A 123 -43.40 -3.92 1.67
N GLY A 124 -43.10 -4.21 0.40
CA GLY A 124 -43.35 -3.30 -0.73
C GLY A 124 -42.28 -2.21 -0.95
N VAL A 125 -41.14 -2.28 -0.25
CA VAL A 125 -40.03 -1.36 -0.48
C VAL A 125 -39.22 -1.81 -1.69
N ASP A 126 -39.27 -0.99 -2.74
CA ASP A 126 -38.32 -1.08 -3.85
C ASP A 126 -36.91 -0.79 -3.30
N THR A 127 -35.99 -1.73 -3.45
CA THR A 127 -34.60 -1.59 -2.97
C THR A 127 -33.86 -0.43 -3.63
N THR A 128 -34.33 0.06 -4.78
CA THR A 128 -33.85 1.30 -5.41
C THR A 128 -34.33 2.58 -4.72
N SER A 129 -35.15 2.47 -3.67
CA SER A 129 -35.72 3.63 -2.94
C SER A 129 -35.17 3.81 -1.52
N VAL A 130 -34.29 2.90 -1.08
CA VAL A 130 -33.65 2.88 0.25
C VAL A 130 -32.33 3.67 0.22
N LEU A 131 -32.21 4.68 1.09
CA LEU A 131 -31.02 5.50 1.26
C LEU A 131 -30.24 5.01 2.49
N MET A 132 -29.02 4.51 2.28
CA MET A 132 -28.10 4.12 3.35
C MET A 132 -27.04 5.20 3.54
N GLY A 133 -26.73 5.55 4.80
CA GLY A 133 -25.75 6.56 5.16
C GLY A 133 -24.61 5.99 6.00
N TRP A 134 -23.37 6.37 5.68
CA TRP A 134 -22.19 6.11 6.50
C TRP A 134 -21.67 7.43 7.08
N SER A 135 -21.19 7.42 8.33
CA SER A 135 -20.44 8.55 8.91
C SER A 135 -18.92 8.47 8.72
N ALA A 136 -18.40 9.52 8.09
CA ALA A 136 -17.04 10.11 8.14
C ALA A 136 -16.17 9.95 6.88
N PRO A 137 -15.59 11.06 6.34
CA PRO A 137 -15.74 12.47 6.77
C PRO A 137 -16.95 13.20 6.13
N HIS A 138 -17.73 12.53 5.27
CA HIS A 138 -18.96 13.09 4.68
C HIS A 138 -20.12 12.11 4.87
N VAL A 139 -21.32 12.60 5.16
CA VAL A 139 -22.54 11.77 5.10
C VAL A 139 -22.84 11.58 3.62
N VAL A 140 -22.50 10.40 3.14
CA VAL A 140 -22.74 9.99 1.77
C VAL A 140 -24.00 9.13 1.78
N LEU A 141 -25.03 9.59 1.07
CA LEU A 141 -26.25 8.82 0.85
C LEU A 141 -26.13 8.12 -0.50
N ALA A 142 -26.29 6.79 -0.53
CA ALA A 142 -26.23 6.01 -1.75
C ALA A 142 -27.56 5.31 -2.05
N VAL A 143 -27.85 5.15 -3.34
CA VAL A 143 -29.02 4.44 -3.86
C VAL A 143 -28.59 3.35 -4.86
N PRO A 144 -29.08 2.11 -4.76
CA PRO A 144 -28.77 1.04 -5.70
C PRO A 144 -29.42 1.24 -7.08
N HIS A 145 -28.71 0.93 -8.16
CA HIS A 145 -29.31 0.84 -9.51
C HIS A 145 -29.91 -0.57 -9.76
N GLY A 146 -31.22 -0.65 -9.97
CA GLY A 146 -31.95 -1.86 -10.37
C GLY A 146 -32.76 -2.54 -9.26
N SER A 147 -33.96 -3.02 -9.61
CA SER A 147 -34.92 -3.62 -8.67
C SER A 147 -34.49 -5.01 -8.19
N GLY A 148 -34.74 -5.27 -6.92
CA GLY A 148 -34.65 -6.60 -6.33
C GLY A 148 -35.51 -6.64 -5.07
N GLU A 149 -36.28 -7.69 -4.87
CA GLU A 149 -36.99 -7.94 -3.61
C GLU A 149 -36.03 -8.68 -2.66
N GLY A 150 -35.92 -8.25 -1.40
CA GLY A 150 -35.00 -8.89 -0.45
C GLY A 150 -34.98 -8.27 0.95
N ARG A 151 -34.44 -9.00 1.93
CA ARG A 151 -34.30 -8.56 3.33
C ARG A 151 -33.25 -7.44 3.43
N VAL A 152 -33.34 -6.54 4.41
CA VAL A 152 -32.34 -5.44 4.59
C VAL A 152 -30.91 -5.97 4.79
N GLU A 153 -30.75 -7.15 5.38
CA GLU A 153 -29.47 -7.86 5.48
C GLU A 153 -28.92 -8.24 4.09
N ASP A 154 -29.79 -8.72 3.20
CA ASP A 154 -29.47 -8.94 1.79
C ASP A 154 -29.22 -7.61 1.08
N VAL A 155 -29.88 -6.51 1.45
CA VAL A 155 -29.64 -5.17 0.90
C VAL A 155 -28.29 -4.61 1.34
N LEU A 156 -27.83 -4.85 2.57
CA LEU A 156 -26.50 -4.44 3.04
C LEU A 156 -25.38 -5.25 2.38
N TRP A 157 -25.59 -6.56 2.23
CA TRP A 157 -24.67 -7.43 1.49
C TRP A 157 -24.66 -7.07 -0.01
N GLN A 158 -25.83 -6.91 -0.62
CA GLN A 158 -25.97 -6.45 -2.01
C GLN A 158 -25.45 -5.03 -2.20
N PHE A 159 -25.56 -4.15 -1.19
CA PHE A 159 -24.98 -2.80 -1.20
C PHE A 159 -23.46 -2.90 -1.30
N ARG A 160 -22.82 -3.68 -0.43
CA ARG A 160 -21.35 -3.85 -0.45
C ARG A 160 -20.89 -4.49 -1.76
N GLU A 161 -21.63 -5.47 -2.27
CA GLU A 161 -21.32 -6.13 -3.53
C GLU A 161 -21.57 -5.22 -4.74
N ARG A 162 -22.63 -4.41 -4.74
CA ARG A 162 -22.93 -3.40 -5.79
C ARG A 162 -21.98 -2.22 -5.73
N GLU A 163 -21.55 -1.79 -4.55
CA GLU A 163 -20.49 -0.80 -4.33
C GLU A 163 -19.14 -1.31 -4.87
N ARG A 164 -18.76 -2.55 -4.53
CA ARG A 164 -17.58 -3.24 -5.08
C ARG A 164 -17.64 -3.34 -6.61
N ARG A 165 -18.82 -3.53 -7.19
CA ARG A 165 -19.07 -3.57 -8.64
C ARG A 165 -19.32 -2.20 -9.27
N GLY A 166 -19.28 -1.09 -8.51
CA GLY A 166 -19.46 0.28 -9.02
C GLY A 166 -20.87 0.63 -9.50
N MET A 167 -21.90 -0.04 -8.98
CA MET A 167 -23.32 0.10 -9.39
C MET A 167 -24.15 1.02 -8.49
N MET A 168 -23.50 1.94 -7.76
CA MET A 168 -24.14 2.84 -6.80
C MET A 168 -24.05 4.30 -7.26
N THR A 169 -25.05 5.10 -6.94
CA THR A 169 -25.02 6.55 -7.16
C THR A 169 -25.07 7.27 -5.81
N TYR A 170 -24.12 8.18 -5.61
CA TYR A 170 -23.94 8.93 -4.37
C TYR A 170 -24.39 10.37 -4.55
N THR A 171 -25.16 10.91 -3.59
CA THR A 171 -25.67 12.28 -3.64
C THR A 171 -25.08 13.12 -2.51
N THR A 172 -24.39 14.21 -2.85
CA THR A 172 -23.92 15.23 -1.90
C THR A 172 -25.04 16.19 -1.50
N LEU A 173 -25.18 16.45 -0.20
CA LEU A 173 -26.15 17.40 0.33
C LEU A 173 -25.72 18.86 0.09
N PRO A 174 -26.66 19.81 -0.11
CA PRO A 174 -26.35 21.24 -0.20
C PRO A 174 -25.82 21.79 1.14
N ALA A 175 -24.94 22.79 1.05
CA ALA A 175 -24.33 23.42 2.23
C ALA A 175 -25.37 24.20 3.05
N PRO A 176 -25.44 24.00 4.38
CA PRO A 176 -26.38 24.73 5.24
C PRO A 176 -25.95 26.20 5.44
N PRO A 177 -26.90 27.11 5.73
CA PRO A 177 -26.60 28.52 5.99
C PRO A 177 -25.73 28.71 7.24
N VAL A 178 -24.83 29.69 7.19
CA VAL A 178 -23.80 29.94 8.21
C VAL A 178 -24.40 30.61 9.46
N VAL A 179 -24.14 30.04 10.64
CA VAL A 179 -24.41 30.66 11.96
C VAL A 179 -23.07 30.86 12.70
N ALA A 180 -22.94 31.94 13.47
CA ALA A 180 -21.68 32.40 14.09
C ALA A 180 -21.25 31.62 15.36
N ASP A 181 -19.93 31.52 15.59
CA ASP A 181 -19.27 30.73 16.64
C ASP A 181 -19.20 31.40 18.04
N ARG A 182 -19.02 30.62 19.13
CA ARG A 182 -18.80 31.12 20.53
C ARG A 182 -17.79 30.30 21.35
N SER A 183 -17.32 30.82 22.52
CA SER A 183 -16.22 30.25 23.35
C SER A 183 -16.63 29.62 24.71
N VAL A 184 -15.93 28.57 25.21
CA VAL A 184 -16.25 27.82 26.46
C VAL A 184 -15.03 27.15 27.16
N PRO A 185 -14.99 27.01 28.52
CA PRO A 185 -13.91 26.34 29.30
C PRO A 185 -14.09 24.82 29.63
N VAL A 186 -13.00 24.04 29.79
CA VAL A 186 -12.99 22.54 30.01
C VAL A 186 -11.94 22.04 31.03
N VAL A 187 -12.26 21.10 31.93
CA VAL A 187 -11.36 20.44 32.94
C VAL A 187 -11.08 18.95 32.62
N VAL A 188 -9.88 18.42 32.93
CA VAL A 188 -9.42 17.02 32.62
C VAL A 188 -9.02 16.25 33.89
N ALA A 189 -9.14 14.90 33.93
CA ALA A 189 -8.74 14.03 35.06
C ALA A 189 -7.91 12.80 34.61
N LEU A 190 -7.18 12.16 35.54
CA LEU A 190 -6.25 11.05 35.26
C LEU A 190 -6.93 9.68 35.10
N PRO A 191 -6.31 8.72 34.38
CA PRO A 191 -6.86 7.38 34.16
C PRO A 191 -7.00 6.57 35.47
N GLY A 192 -8.17 5.96 35.72
CA GLY A 192 -8.39 4.99 36.80
C GLY A 192 -9.27 5.44 37.98
N ALA A 193 -9.77 6.68 37.99
CA ALA A 193 -10.66 7.19 39.04
C ALA A 193 -12.14 7.20 38.61
N THR A 194 -12.82 6.04 38.57
CA THR A 194 -14.25 5.99 38.18
C THR A 194 -15.17 5.15 39.08
N GLU A 195 -14.71 4.60 40.20
CA GLU A 195 -15.62 4.06 41.21
C GLU A 195 -16.20 5.19 42.06
N GLY A 196 -17.36 5.73 41.67
CA GLY A 196 -18.11 6.65 42.54
C GLY A 196 -18.93 7.75 41.88
N ILE A 197 -19.09 7.79 40.55
CA ILE A 197 -19.87 8.87 39.89
C ILE A 197 -20.97 8.27 38.99
N ALA A 198 -21.69 7.27 39.48
CA ALA A 198 -22.95 6.80 38.87
C ALA A 198 -24.16 7.65 39.30
N GLY A 199 -23.94 8.85 39.86
CA GLY A 199 -24.94 9.58 40.63
C GLY A 199 -25.03 11.06 40.32
N ALA A 200 -24.90 11.48 39.06
CA ALA A 200 -25.32 12.81 38.61
C ALA A 200 -25.34 12.74 37.07
N LEU A 201 -26.48 12.86 36.39
CA LEU A 201 -27.12 14.14 36.07
C LEU A 201 -28.48 13.92 35.37
N ARG A 202 -29.29 14.99 35.30
CA ARG A 202 -30.76 14.95 35.25
C ARG A 202 -31.38 15.21 33.86
N PRO A 203 -32.64 14.79 33.66
CA PRO A 203 -33.43 15.07 32.46
C PRO A 203 -33.54 16.57 32.14
N GLY A 204 -33.37 16.94 30.86
CA GLY A 204 -33.55 18.31 30.37
C GLY A 204 -32.27 19.14 30.24
N ALA A 205 -31.13 18.61 30.67
CA ALA A 205 -29.82 19.17 30.35
C ALA A 205 -29.39 18.76 28.93
N ARG A 206 -28.62 19.63 28.24
CA ARG A 206 -28.17 19.41 26.87
C ARG A 206 -26.66 19.19 26.83
N TYR A 207 -26.25 18.11 26.17
CA TYR A 207 -24.90 17.53 26.08
C TYR A 207 -24.42 17.56 24.58
N GLU A 208 -23.14 17.84 24.24
CA GLU A 208 -22.58 18.15 22.87
C GLU A 208 -21.05 17.79 22.75
N VAL A 209 -20.53 17.40 21.56
CA VAL A 209 -19.19 16.76 21.31
C VAL A 209 -18.47 17.28 20.04
N TRP A 210 -17.12 17.30 19.99
CA TRP A 210 -16.27 17.89 18.92
C TRP A 210 -14.91 17.18 18.63
N THR A 211 -14.33 17.31 17.41
CA THR A 211 -13.05 16.71 16.93
C THR A 211 -12.08 17.69 16.22
N ARG A 212 -10.75 17.43 16.24
CA ARG A 212 -9.64 18.26 15.71
C ARG A 212 -8.87 17.56 14.57
N VAL A 213 -8.52 18.29 13.50
CA VAL A 213 -7.52 17.90 12.49
C VAL A 213 -6.14 18.43 12.92
N GLY A 214 -5.14 17.56 13.07
CA GLY A 214 -3.78 17.92 13.48
C GLY A 214 -2.95 18.56 12.36
N ALA A 215 -1.84 19.22 12.72
CA ALA A 215 -0.83 19.63 11.75
C ALA A 215 -0.21 18.37 11.11
N GLY A 216 -0.21 18.29 9.77
CA GLY A 216 0.50 17.22 9.07
C GLY A 216 2.01 17.25 9.34
N PRO A 217 2.74 16.17 9.05
CA PRO A 217 4.19 16.18 9.18
C PRO A 217 4.79 17.29 8.30
N THR A 218 5.55 18.20 8.90
CA THR A 218 6.33 19.21 8.18
C THR A 218 7.40 18.52 7.33
N LEU A 219 7.56 18.95 6.09
CA LEU A 219 8.66 18.42 5.27
C LEU A 219 9.99 18.90 5.89
N PRO A 220 11.08 18.14 5.75
CA PRO A 220 12.40 18.56 6.24
C PRO A 220 12.95 19.79 5.50
N GLY A 221 12.36 20.15 4.36
CA GLY A 221 12.71 21.29 3.53
C GLY A 221 11.90 21.29 2.25
N ASP A 222 12.12 22.30 1.41
CA ASP A 222 11.49 22.40 0.09
C ASP A 222 11.88 21.21 -0.80
N LEU A 223 10.91 20.65 -1.51
CA LEU A 223 11.09 19.50 -2.38
C LEU A 223 10.81 19.88 -3.83
N GLU A 224 11.86 19.91 -4.65
CA GLU A 224 11.71 19.94 -6.11
C GLU A 224 11.14 18.61 -6.62
N LEU A 225 10.02 18.69 -7.31
CA LEU A 225 9.29 17.58 -7.91
C LEU A 225 9.05 17.85 -9.40
N ARG A 226 8.83 16.79 -10.16
CA ARG A 226 8.49 16.88 -11.59
C ARG A 226 7.20 16.15 -11.85
N ALA A 227 6.19 16.85 -12.34
CA ALA A 227 4.98 16.26 -12.85
C ALA A 227 5.15 15.90 -14.33
N VAL A 228 4.70 14.72 -14.71
CA VAL A 228 4.79 14.19 -16.07
C VAL A 228 3.41 13.68 -16.45
N LEU A 229 2.87 14.21 -17.55
CA LEU A 229 1.58 13.79 -18.09
C LEU A 229 1.79 13.04 -19.40
N GLY A 230 1.46 11.75 -19.39
CA GLY A 230 1.39 10.92 -20.59
C GLY A 230 -0.05 10.68 -20.98
N MET A 231 -0.55 11.31 -22.05
CA MET A 231 -1.88 11.00 -22.58
C MET A 231 -1.78 10.05 -23.78
N ASN A 232 -2.74 9.15 -23.92
CA ASN A 232 -2.76 8.21 -25.04
C ASN A 232 -2.76 8.93 -26.39
N GLY A 233 -1.80 8.58 -27.25
CA GLY A 233 -1.61 9.17 -28.58
C GLY A 233 -0.98 10.56 -28.61
N ARG A 234 -0.43 11.07 -27.50
CA ARG A 234 0.24 12.37 -27.43
C ARG A 234 1.68 12.26 -26.94
N GLU A 235 2.45 13.30 -27.22
CA GLU A 235 3.77 13.49 -26.61
C GLU A 235 3.64 13.68 -25.10
N VAL A 236 4.65 13.18 -24.38
CA VAL A 236 4.73 13.31 -22.93
C VAL A 236 5.05 14.76 -22.58
N GLN A 237 4.27 15.34 -21.68
CA GLN A 237 4.48 16.69 -21.17
C GLN A 237 5.10 16.63 -19.77
N THR A 238 5.92 17.62 -19.43
CA THR A 238 6.61 17.69 -18.14
C THR A 238 6.60 19.11 -17.58
N GLU A 239 6.44 19.23 -16.27
CA GLU A 239 6.50 20.49 -15.54
C GLU A 239 7.19 20.26 -14.18
N THR A 240 8.20 21.07 -13.87
CA THR A 240 8.89 21.03 -12.58
C THR A 240 8.25 22.03 -11.63
N PHE A 241 8.07 21.66 -10.37
CA PHE A 241 7.51 22.52 -9.34
C PHE A 241 8.19 22.27 -8.00
N VAL A 242 8.07 23.23 -7.08
CA VAL A 242 8.56 23.10 -5.70
C VAL A 242 7.39 22.90 -4.77
N LEU A 243 7.46 21.85 -3.97
CA LEU A 243 6.59 21.65 -2.82
C LEU A 243 7.26 22.29 -1.60
N PRO A 244 6.75 23.43 -1.09
CA PRO A 244 7.38 24.14 0.02
C PRO A 244 7.30 23.33 1.30
N ALA A 245 8.30 23.52 2.18
CA ALA A 245 8.36 22.81 3.46
C ALA A 245 7.09 23.04 4.32
N ASP A 246 6.60 24.27 4.25
CA ASP A 246 5.39 24.75 4.89
C ASP A 246 4.34 25.11 3.84
N GLY A 247 3.21 24.40 3.85
CA GLY A 247 2.05 24.73 3.02
C GLY A 247 1.89 23.86 1.77
N ALA A 248 1.14 24.38 0.79
CA ALA A 248 0.81 23.67 -0.44
C ALA A 248 1.69 24.16 -1.61
N SER A 249 1.98 23.27 -2.57
CA SER A 249 2.63 23.66 -3.82
C SER A 249 1.70 24.54 -4.67
N PRO A 250 2.26 25.32 -5.62
CA PRO A 250 1.45 25.90 -6.68
C PRO A 250 0.75 24.81 -7.52
N TRP A 251 -0.31 25.21 -8.21
CA TRP A 251 -0.96 24.35 -9.20
C TRP A 251 -0.03 24.13 -10.39
N VAL A 252 0.04 22.88 -10.84
CA VAL A 252 0.72 22.44 -12.06
C VAL A 252 -0.35 22.25 -13.14
N SER A 253 -0.11 22.73 -14.36
CA SER A 253 -1.13 22.71 -15.42
C SER A 253 -0.55 22.33 -16.78
N PHE A 254 -1.13 21.30 -17.39
CA PHE A 254 -0.72 20.83 -18.71
C PHE A 254 -1.70 21.27 -19.80
N PRO A 255 -1.25 21.94 -20.87
CA PRO A 255 -2.10 22.20 -22.02
C PRO A 255 -2.41 20.89 -22.75
N VAL A 256 -3.68 20.48 -22.79
CA VAL A 256 -4.11 19.25 -23.48
C VAL A 256 -5.09 19.57 -24.61
N THR A 257 -4.79 19.07 -25.82
CA THR A 257 -5.70 19.14 -26.96
C THR A 257 -6.50 17.84 -27.05
N THR A 258 -7.80 17.92 -26.78
CA THR A 258 -8.70 16.76 -26.82
C THR A 258 -8.79 16.15 -28.22
N PRO A 259 -9.00 14.83 -28.35
CA PRO A 259 -9.32 14.21 -29.63
C PRO A 259 -10.65 14.75 -30.20
N TYR A 260 -10.83 14.64 -31.52
CA TYR A 260 -12.06 15.06 -32.21
C TYR A 260 -13.26 14.15 -31.92
N ALA A 261 -13.01 12.87 -31.62
CA ALA A 261 -14.04 11.89 -31.32
C ALA A 261 -14.44 11.95 -29.84
N SER A 262 -15.73 11.74 -29.57
CA SER A 262 -16.25 11.57 -28.21
C SER A 262 -15.85 10.19 -27.68
N VAL A 263 -14.70 10.12 -27.01
CA VAL A 263 -14.16 8.90 -26.42
C VAL A 263 -13.59 9.20 -25.03
N PRO A 264 -13.71 8.28 -24.05
CA PRO A 264 -12.97 8.39 -22.80
C PRO A 264 -11.48 8.46 -23.12
N TRP A 265 -10.85 9.59 -22.79
CA TRP A 265 -9.44 9.81 -23.10
C TRP A 265 -8.61 9.65 -21.83
N SER A 266 -7.87 8.54 -21.78
CA SER A 266 -7.06 8.16 -20.62
C SER A 266 -5.59 8.51 -20.77
N GLY A 267 -4.92 8.68 -19.63
CA GLY A 267 -3.49 8.83 -19.51
C GLY A 267 -3.01 8.64 -18.08
N GLU A 268 -1.74 8.93 -17.85
CA GLU A 268 -1.09 8.83 -16.55
C GLU A 268 -0.46 10.16 -16.16
N LEU A 269 -0.79 10.62 -14.95
CA LEU A 269 -0.10 11.69 -14.25
C LEU A 269 0.90 11.07 -13.28
N VAL A 270 2.18 11.33 -13.48
CA VAL A 270 3.28 10.79 -12.69
C VAL A 270 4.03 11.92 -12.00
N ILE A 271 4.23 11.81 -10.70
CA ILE A 271 5.10 12.71 -9.93
C ILE A 271 6.43 12.01 -9.71
N TYR A 272 7.51 12.68 -10.09
CA TYR A 272 8.89 12.23 -9.92
C TYR A 272 9.61 13.06 -8.85
N ARG A 273 10.51 12.38 -8.11
CA ARG A 273 11.59 12.99 -7.34
C ARG A 273 12.91 12.53 -7.95
N GLY A 274 13.63 13.44 -8.60
CA GLY A 274 14.81 13.06 -9.40
C GLY A 274 14.43 12.08 -10.52
N ALA A 275 15.05 10.91 -10.53
CA ALA A 275 14.72 9.84 -11.47
C ALA A 275 13.56 8.94 -10.98
N VAL A 276 13.08 9.06 -9.73
CA VAL A 276 12.17 8.06 -9.13
C VAL A 276 10.71 8.48 -9.26
N PRO A 277 9.80 7.65 -9.81
CA PRO A 277 8.38 7.89 -9.75
C PRO A 277 7.90 7.66 -8.31
N VAL A 278 7.30 8.68 -7.69
CA VAL A 278 6.85 8.62 -6.29
C VAL A 278 5.34 8.48 -6.16
N HIS A 279 4.60 8.91 -7.19
CA HIS A 279 3.14 8.84 -7.24
C HIS A 279 2.66 8.73 -8.69
N VAL A 280 1.70 7.84 -8.94
CA VAL A 280 1.11 7.64 -10.26
C VAL A 280 -0.41 7.62 -10.13
N GLN A 281 -1.05 8.45 -10.92
CA GLN A 281 -2.49 8.46 -11.09
C GLN A 281 -2.84 8.15 -12.54
N GLN A 282 -3.81 7.27 -12.74
CA GLN A 282 -4.49 7.19 -14.02
C GLN A 282 -5.57 8.26 -14.04
N VAL A 283 -5.58 9.07 -15.09
CA VAL A 283 -6.56 10.12 -15.33
C VAL A 283 -7.40 9.75 -16.54
N VAL A 284 -8.71 9.95 -16.45
CA VAL A 284 -9.64 9.84 -17.58
C VAL A 284 -10.38 11.15 -17.71
N LEU A 285 -10.20 11.78 -18.87
CA LEU A 285 -10.84 13.02 -19.25
C LEU A 285 -12.07 12.74 -20.12
N PRO A 286 -13.22 13.36 -19.84
CA PRO A 286 -14.41 13.21 -20.67
C PRO A 286 -14.27 14.08 -21.92
N VAL A 287 -14.19 13.45 -23.09
CA VAL A 287 -14.20 14.15 -24.38
C VAL A 287 -15.57 13.91 -25.00
N GLY A 288 -16.37 14.96 -25.18
CA GLY A 288 -17.71 14.88 -25.78
C GLY A 288 -18.82 14.30 -24.88
N GLY A 289 -18.49 13.84 -23.67
CA GLY A 289 -19.45 13.39 -22.65
C GLY A 289 -18.78 12.57 -21.53
N GLY A 290 -19.48 12.38 -20.41
CA GLY A 290 -19.02 11.59 -19.26
C GLY A 290 -18.39 12.41 -18.12
N GLU A 291 -17.88 11.71 -17.10
CA GLU A 291 -17.25 12.30 -15.92
C GLU A 291 -15.74 12.11 -15.96
N SER A 292 -15.01 13.10 -15.46
CA SER A 292 -13.58 12.93 -15.19
C SER A 292 -13.38 11.98 -14.04
N ARG A 293 -12.43 11.04 -14.17
CA ARG A 293 -12.10 10.05 -13.15
C ARG A 293 -10.61 10.02 -12.91
N VAL A 294 -10.22 9.81 -11.67
CA VAL A 294 -8.83 9.68 -11.24
C VAL A 294 -8.71 8.49 -10.32
N TRP A 295 -7.71 7.63 -10.57
CA TRP A 295 -7.42 6.47 -9.73
C TRP A 295 -5.93 6.44 -9.41
N SER A 296 -5.57 6.22 -8.15
CA SER A 296 -4.16 5.98 -7.80
C SER A 296 -3.76 4.59 -8.29
N ARG A 297 -2.67 4.54 -9.07
CA ARG A 297 -2.10 3.30 -9.59
C ARG A 297 -0.90 2.83 -8.78
N PHE A 298 -0.12 3.79 -8.29
CA PHE A 298 1.11 3.51 -7.56
C PHE A 298 1.44 4.67 -6.63
N ARG A 299 1.95 4.34 -5.45
CA ARG A 299 2.39 5.31 -4.45
C ARG A 299 3.56 4.74 -3.67
N LEU A 300 4.73 5.34 -3.86
CA LEU A 300 5.98 4.89 -3.22
C LEU A 300 6.11 5.39 -1.77
N SER A 301 5.35 6.41 -1.41
CA SER A 301 5.52 7.16 -0.17
C SER A 301 4.17 7.49 0.44
N ARG A 302 4.05 7.35 1.77
CA ARG A 302 2.84 7.78 2.49
C ARG A 302 2.78 9.30 2.62
N THR A 303 3.94 9.97 2.65
CA THR A 303 4.05 11.42 2.80
C THR A 303 5.31 11.89 2.11
N PHE A 304 5.28 13.01 1.37
CA PHE A 304 6.49 13.48 0.67
C PHE A 304 7.70 13.79 1.58
N ALA A 305 7.52 13.84 2.90
CA ALA A 305 8.59 13.99 3.89
C ALA A 305 9.62 12.84 3.89
N ASP A 306 9.25 11.64 3.44
CA ASP A 306 10.11 10.45 3.45
C ASP A 306 10.92 10.25 2.15
N LEU A 307 10.83 11.18 1.19
CA LEU A 307 11.43 11.03 -0.14
C LEU A 307 12.94 11.34 -0.20
N ALA A 308 13.52 11.94 0.85
CA ALA A 308 14.91 12.38 0.84
C ALA A 308 15.93 11.30 0.41
N PRO A 309 15.83 10.04 0.87
CA PRO A 309 16.78 9.00 0.50
C PRO A 309 16.73 8.61 -0.99
N LEU A 310 15.65 8.94 -1.70
CA LEU A 310 15.47 8.59 -3.13
C LEU A 310 16.34 9.41 -4.08
N SER A 311 16.98 10.47 -3.60
CA SER A 311 17.87 11.32 -4.40
C SER A 311 19.09 10.59 -4.96
N SER A 312 19.45 9.43 -4.41
CA SER A 312 20.59 8.61 -4.88
C SER A 312 20.28 7.72 -6.09
N ARG A 313 19.01 7.57 -6.49
CA ARG A 313 18.61 6.71 -7.62
C ARG A 313 19.00 7.35 -8.94
N THR A 314 19.62 6.56 -9.81
CA THR A 314 20.22 7.06 -11.07
C THR A 314 19.30 6.88 -12.27
N ALA A 315 18.35 5.94 -12.20
CA ALA A 315 17.41 5.66 -13.26
C ALA A 315 16.12 5.04 -12.72
N SER A 316 15.07 5.09 -13.52
CA SER A 316 13.87 4.31 -13.26
C SER A 316 13.18 3.81 -14.52
N VAL A 317 12.39 2.76 -14.33
CA VAL A 317 11.42 2.25 -15.30
C VAL A 317 10.07 2.17 -14.60
N LEU A 318 9.11 2.98 -15.04
CA LEU A 318 7.71 2.90 -14.60
C LEU A 318 6.90 2.12 -15.62
N VAL A 319 6.44 0.92 -15.26
CA VAL A 319 5.65 0.06 -16.13
C VAL A 319 4.15 0.36 -15.99
N LEU A 320 3.52 0.61 -17.13
CA LEU A 320 2.13 1.03 -17.29
C LEU A 320 1.41 0.06 -18.25
N GLY A 321 1.47 -1.23 -17.94
CA GLY A 321 1.00 -2.30 -18.83
C GLY A 321 2.03 -2.62 -19.92
N GLU A 322 1.63 -2.53 -21.19
CA GLU A 322 2.53 -2.81 -22.34
C GLU A 322 3.52 -1.68 -22.64
N ARG A 323 3.36 -0.54 -21.96
CA ARG A 323 4.20 0.64 -22.10
C ARG A 323 4.98 0.88 -20.80
N ALA A 324 6.10 1.57 -20.92
CA ALA A 324 6.81 2.09 -19.76
C ALA A 324 7.26 3.54 -20.00
N LEU A 325 7.45 4.28 -18.91
CA LEU A 325 8.23 5.51 -18.91
C LEU A 325 9.61 5.20 -18.36
N VAL A 326 10.65 5.61 -19.08
CA VAL A 326 12.05 5.38 -18.68
C VAL A 326 12.71 6.73 -18.45
N THR A 327 13.52 6.84 -17.39
CA THR A 327 14.33 8.04 -17.14
C THR A 327 15.68 7.70 -16.52
N THR A 328 16.70 8.47 -16.87
CA THR A 328 18.05 8.44 -16.27
C THR A 328 18.41 9.79 -15.62
N GLY A 329 17.39 10.53 -15.15
CA GLY A 329 17.50 11.88 -14.58
C GLY A 329 16.98 13.00 -15.50
N GLY A 330 16.79 12.71 -16.79
CA GLY A 330 16.17 13.59 -17.77
C GLY A 330 14.64 13.50 -17.81
N VAL A 331 14.04 14.13 -18.82
CA VAL A 331 12.60 14.01 -19.11
C VAL A 331 12.27 12.54 -19.39
N PRO A 332 11.31 11.93 -18.69
CA PRO A 332 10.95 10.55 -18.97
C PRO A 332 10.42 10.40 -20.39
N HIS A 333 10.87 9.37 -21.11
CA HIS A 333 10.40 9.06 -22.45
C HIS A 333 9.58 7.76 -22.46
N PRO A 334 8.52 7.68 -23.27
CA PRO A 334 7.70 6.48 -23.37
C PRO A 334 8.38 5.43 -24.25
N VAL A 335 8.28 4.17 -23.85
CA VAL A 335 8.74 3.01 -24.61
C VAL A 335 7.73 1.87 -24.56
N GLY A 336 7.75 1.00 -25.57
CA GLY A 336 7.04 -0.27 -25.52
C GLY A 336 7.87 -1.31 -24.77
N VAL A 337 7.29 -1.97 -23.78
CA VAL A 337 7.95 -3.08 -23.06
C VAL A 337 7.88 -4.37 -23.90
N GLY A 338 6.86 -4.47 -24.76
CA GLY A 338 6.58 -5.66 -25.56
C GLY A 338 6.16 -6.86 -24.69
N PRO A 339 6.06 -8.07 -25.28
CA PRO A 339 5.81 -9.27 -24.50
C PRO A 339 6.94 -9.49 -23.49
N VAL A 340 6.59 -10.03 -22.32
CA VAL A 340 7.54 -10.36 -21.27
C VAL A 340 8.58 -11.31 -21.86
N ALA A 341 9.85 -10.91 -21.81
CA ALA A 341 10.94 -11.77 -22.22
C ALA A 341 11.11 -12.86 -21.15
N GLU A 342 10.74 -14.10 -21.48
CA GLU A 342 11.09 -15.25 -20.66
C GLU A 342 12.61 -15.38 -20.53
N LEU A 343 13.06 -15.97 -19.43
CA LEU A 343 14.46 -16.31 -19.28
C LEU A 343 14.88 -17.30 -20.36
N PRO A 344 16.11 -17.21 -20.88
CA PRO A 344 16.59 -18.26 -21.76
C PRO A 344 16.71 -19.56 -20.95
N VAL A 345 16.49 -20.68 -21.62
CA VAL A 345 16.70 -22.00 -21.02
C VAL A 345 18.18 -22.12 -20.63
N VAL A 346 18.42 -22.39 -19.35
CA VAL A 346 19.77 -22.53 -18.76
C VAL A 346 20.18 -23.99 -18.91
N SER A 347 21.32 -24.27 -19.55
CA SER A 347 21.76 -25.66 -19.69
C SER A 347 22.35 -26.18 -18.38
N GLY A 348 21.67 -27.12 -17.73
CA GLY A 348 22.16 -27.76 -16.50
C GLY A 348 21.94 -26.92 -15.25
N LEU A 349 20.86 -27.23 -14.52
CA LEU A 349 20.72 -26.92 -13.11
C LEU A 349 21.57 -27.94 -12.34
N ASP A 350 22.89 -27.78 -12.29
CA ASP A 350 23.67 -28.65 -11.40
C ASP A 350 23.49 -28.15 -9.96
N PRO A 351 22.89 -28.93 -9.05
CA PRO A 351 22.69 -28.55 -7.66
C PRO A 351 24.01 -28.32 -6.88
N TRP A 352 25.20 -28.61 -7.46
CA TRP A 352 26.50 -28.48 -6.78
C TRP A 352 27.55 -27.61 -7.48
N TYR A 353 27.15 -26.54 -8.17
CA TYR A 353 28.09 -25.47 -8.61
C TYR A 353 29.11 -25.88 -9.68
N GLY A 354 28.74 -26.83 -10.55
CA GLY A 354 29.69 -27.53 -11.42
C GLY A 354 29.52 -27.28 -12.91
N LYS A 355 28.86 -26.20 -13.34
CA LYS A 355 28.71 -25.96 -14.78
C LYS A 355 30.08 -25.74 -15.42
N GLY A 356 30.42 -26.56 -16.41
CA GLY A 356 31.66 -26.40 -17.16
C GLY A 356 31.77 -25.00 -17.74
N PHE A 357 32.97 -24.41 -17.69
CA PHE A 357 33.22 -23.03 -18.11
C PHE A 357 32.63 -22.67 -19.50
N PRO A 358 32.71 -23.52 -20.54
CA PRO A 358 32.10 -23.23 -21.83
C PRO A 358 30.59 -23.06 -21.75
N ALA A 359 29.91 -23.97 -21.06
CA ALA A 359 28.47 -23.95 -20.96
C ALA A 359 28.00 -22.78 -20.06
N PHE A 360 28.76 -22.40 -19.03
CA PHE A 360 28.53 -21.15 -18.29
C PHE A 360 28.59 -19.92 -19.20
N CYS A 361 29.59 -19.84 -20.09
CA CYS A 361 29.72 -18.73 -21.03
C CYS A 361 28.56 -18.70 -22.03
N GLU A 362 28.09 -19.85 -22.50
CA GLU A 362 26.92 -19.97 -23.38
C GLU A 362 25.65 -19.42 -22.73
N ASP A 363 25.37 -19.79 -21.48
CA ASP A 363 24.21 -19.23 -20.76
C ASP A 363 24.37 -17.74 -20.55
N LEU A 364 25.55 -17.28 -20.11
CA LEU A 364 25.81 -15.87 -19.88
C LEU A 364 25.60 -15.06 -21.18
N ALA A 365 26.05 -15.59 -22.32
CA ALA A 365 25.82 -14.99 -23.63
C ALA A 365 24.33 -14.98 -23.99
N ALA A 366 23.59 -16.07 -23.74
CA ALA A 366 22.15 -16.15 -24.01
C ALA A 366 21.36 -15.09 -23.21
N PHE A 367 21.72 -14.88 -21.94
CA PHE A 367 21.17 -13.80 -21.11
C PHE A 367 21.53 -12.43 -21.68
N ALA A 368 22.79 -12.22 -22.10
CA ALA A 368 23.24 -10.95 -22.64
C ALA A 368 22.54 -10.59 -23.96
N VAL A 369 22.31 -11.54 -24.87
CA VAL A 369 21.57 -11.29 -26.12
C VAL A 369 20.15 -10.79 -25.82
N ARG A 370 19.40 -11.50 -24.95
CA ARG A 370 18.03 -11.11 -24.58
C ARG A 370 18.01 -9.78 -23.81
N GLY A 371 18.97 -9.61 -22.90
CA GLY A 371 19.18 -8.40 -22.13
C GLY A 371 19.47 -7.17 -22.97
N ALA A 372 20.32 -7.32 -24.00
CA ALA A 372 20.69 -6.24 -24.91
C ALA A 372 19.51 -5.85 -25.81
N ALA A 373 18.73 -6.83 -26.27
CA ALA A 373 17.49 -6.57 -27.00
C ALA A 373 16.45 -5.83 -26.14
N LEU A 374 16.34 -6.17 -24.85
CA LEU A 374 15.51 -5.42 -23.91
C LEU A 374 16.06 -4.00 -23.68
N HIS A 375 17.36 -3.83 -23.47
CA HIS A 375 17.99 -2.52 -23.31
C HIS A 375 17.77 -1.61 -24.52
N ALA A 376 17.96 -2.12 -25.74
CA ALA A 376 17.74 -1.37 -26.98
C ALA A 376 16.30 -0.85 -27.13
N ARG A 377 15.30 -1.59 -26.60
CA ARG A 377 13.90 -1.12 -26.56
C ARG A 377 13.69 -0.01 -25.53
N LEU A 378 14.31 -0.13 -24.36
CA LEU A 378 14.20 0.87 -23.28
C LEU A 378 14.95 2.17 -23.61
N PHE A 379 16.07 2.06 -24.33
CA PHE A 379 16.98 3.16 -24.67
C PHE A 379 17.31 3.15 -26.17
N PRO A 380 16.36 3.53 -27.04
CA PRO A 380 16.58 3.52 -28.49
C PRO A 380 17.72 4.46 -28.94
N GLY A 381 18.04 5.48 -28.14
CA GLY A 381 19.19 6.37 -28.35
C GLY A 381 20.52 5.87 -27.79
N GLY A 382 20.58 4.65 -27.23
CA GLY A 382 21.80 4.08 -26.66
C GLY A 382 22.26 4.74 -25.35
N ALA A 383 21.34 5.38 -24.62
CA ALA A 383 21.67 5.97 -23.32
C ALA A 383 22.11 4.87 -22.33
N ALA A 384 23.25 5.10 -21.67
CA ALA A 384 23.76 4.19 -20.64
C ALA A 384 23.26 4.61 -19.26
N VAL A 385 22.88 3.64 -18.44
CA VAL A 385 22.59 3.86 -17.01
C VAL A 385 23.91 3.93 -16.25
N ARG A 386 24.02 4.86 -15.30
CA ARG A 386 25.21 4.96 -14.44
C ARG A 386 25.32 3.70 -13.58
N ARG A 387 26.39 2.92 -13.81
CA ARG A 387 26.75 1.73 -13.02
C ARG A 387 27.05 2.08 -11.57
N GLY A 388 26.80 1.13 -10.67
CA GLY A 388 26.92 1.28 -9.22
C GLY A 388 25.83 2.12 -8.57
N GLY A 389 24.85 2.60 -9.35
CA GLY A 389 23.68 3.31 -8.83
C GLY A 389 22.55 2.37 -8.40
N VAL A 390 21.47 2.97 -7.89
CA VAL A 390 20.20 2.29 -7.65
C VAL A 390 19.26 2.59 -8.83
N ILE A 391 18.69 1.53 -9.41
CA ILE A 391 17.66 1.63 -10.46
C ILE A 391 16.33 1.20 -9.84
N THR A 392 15.33 2.07 -9.93
CA THR A 392 13.97 1.79 -9.45
C THR A 392 13.09 1.26 -10.57
N VAL A 393 12.46 0.11 -10.39
CA VAL A 393 11.40 -0.35 -11.29
C VAL A 393 10.07 -0.29 -10.55
N ALA A 394 9.14 0.51 -11.07
CA ALA A 394 7.82 0.70 -10.48
C ALA A 394 6.74 0.10 -11.39
N GLY A 395 5.66 -0.40 -10.79
CA GLY A 395 4.55 -1.03 -11.50
C GLY A 395 4.68 -2.55 -11.61
N ALA A 396 3.57 -3.21 -11.95
CA ALA A 396 3.50 -4.66 -12.01
C ALA A 396 4.03 -5.18 -13.34
N THR A 397 5.07 -6.01 -13.30
CA THR A 397 5.60 -6.69 -14.48
C THR A 397 6.36 -7.95 -14.09
N ARG A 398 6.39 -8.92 -15.00
CA ARG A 398 7.20 -10.14 -14.90
C ARG A 398 8.51 -10.03 -15.68
N VAL A 399 8.91 -8.81 -16.04
CA VAL A 399 10.15 -8.58 -16.78
C VAL A 399 11.35 -8.81 -15.87
N PRO A 400 12.33 -9.60 -16.29
CA PRO A 400 13.49 -9.90 -15.47
C PRO A 400 14.53 -8.78 -15.55
N TRP A 401 14.30 -7.72 -14.79
CA TRP A 401 15.07 -6.47 -14.87
C TRP A 401 16.56 -6.63 -14.59
N ALA A 402 16.93 -7.65 -13.81
CA ALA A 402 18.33 -8.00 -13.57
C ALA A 402 19.09 -8.41 -14.84
N HIS A 403 18.39 -8.89 -15.86
CA HIS A 403 18.98 -9.33 -17.13
C HIS A 403 19.17 -8.24 -18.17
N VAL A 404 18.63 -7.04 -17.95
CA VAL A 404 18.88 -5.93 -18.86
C VAL A 404 20.40 -5.74 -19.01
N TYR A 405 20.88 -5.77 -20.25
CA TYR A 405 22.29 -5.76 -20.58
C TYR A 405 22.64 -4.47 -21.33
N ASP A 406 23.42 -3.60 -20.68
CA ASP A 406 23.66 -2.21 -21.13
C ASP A 406 24.94 -1.99 -21.96
N LEU A 407 25.70 -3.06 -22.22
CA LEU A 407 26.87 -3.02 -23.08
C LEU A 407 26.51 -3.44 -24.52
N PRO A 408 27.23 -2.93 -25.55
CA PRO A 408 27.05 -3.40 -26.92
C PRO A 408 27.27 -4.92 -26.99
N PHE A 409 26.24 -5.66 -27.39
CA PHE A 409 26.31 -7.11 -27.55
C PHE A 409 25.31 -7.59 -28.60
N ALA A 410 25.75 -8.52 -29.42
CA ALA A 410 24.96 -9.14 -30.48
C ALA A 410 25.25 -10.65 -30.53
N GLU A 411 24.32 -11.39 -31.12
CA GLU A 411 24.52 -12.80 -31.41
C GLU A 411 25.71 -13.00 -32.38
N GLY A 412 26.47 -14.08 -32.19
CA GLY A 412 27.63 -14.41 -33.02
C GLY A 412 28.92 -14.54 -32.20
N PRO A 413 30.09 -14.51 -32.85
CA PRO A 413 31.36 -14.62 -32.16
C PRO A 413 31.54 -13.44 -31.20
N TYR A 414 31.86 -13.74 -29.95
CA TYR A 414 32.13 -12.77 -28.91
C TYR A 414 33.46 -13.06 -28.22
N ARG A 415 34.06 -12.04 -27.63
CA ARG A 415 35.21 -12.20 -26.73
C ARG A 415 34.73 -12.09 -25.28
N LEU A 416 35.30 -12.89 -24.40
CA LEU A 416 35.05 -12.76 -22.96
C LEU A 416 35.84 -11.56 -22.42
N CYS A 417 35.18 -10.74 -21.60
CA CYS A 417 35.86 -9.74 -20.80
C CYS A 417 36.78 -10.43 -19.77
N ALA A 418 37.95 -9.87 -19.48
CA ALA A 418 38.84 -10.41 -18.45
C ALA A 418 38.21 -10.39 -17.04
N SER A 419 37.16 -9.59 -16.83
CA SER A 419 36.36 -9.66 -15.61
C SER A 419 35.66 -11.01 -15.41
N VAL A 420 35.37 -11.76 -16.49
CA VAL A 420 34.79 -13.11 -16.41
C VAL A 420 35.75 -14.07 -15.73
N SER A 421 37.04 -14.06 -16.08
CA SER A 421 38.02 -14.94 -15.44
C SER A 421 38.39 -14.49 -14.03
N ARG A 422 38.15 -13.23 -13.68
CA ARG A 422 38.43 -12.70 -12.34
C ARG A 422 37.29 -12.94 -11.34
N PHE A 423 36.05 -12.70 -11.76
CA PHE A 423 34.86 -12.70 -10.88
C PHE A 423 33.84 -13.79 -11.21
N GLY A 424 34.03 -14.52 -12.32
CA GLY A 424 33.23 -15.70 -12.67
C GLY A 424 33.80 -16.99 -12.06
N PRO A 425 33.35 -18.15 -12.56
CA PRO A 425 33.80 -19.45 -12.07
C PRO A 425 35.33 -19.59 -12.19
N PHE A 426 35.94 -20.15 -11.15
CA PHE A 426 37.40 -20.34 -11.01
C PHE A 426 38.23 -19.05 -10.89
N GLY A 427 37.59 -17.89 -10.76
CA GLY A 427 38.29 -16.64 -10.52
C GLY A 427 38.94 -16.56 -9.15
N ALA A 428 39.93 -15.67 -9.02
CA ALA A 428 40.63 -15.42 -7.75
C ALA A 428 39.71 -14.85 -6.65
N GLY A 429 38.50 -14.41 -7.02
CA GLY A 429 37.55 -13.80 -6.11
C GLY A 429 37.95 -12.38 -5.70
N GLY A 430 37.42 -11.93 -4.57
CA GLY A 430 37.69 -10.62 -3.98
C GLY A 430 36.49 -9.67 -3.99
N GLU A 431 36.72 -8.45 -3.54
CA GLU A 431 35.70 -7.41 -3.56
C GLU A 431 35.33 -7.04 -5.01
N VAL A 432 34.04 -7.14 -5.33
CA VAL A 432 33.53 -6.81 -6.65
C VAL A 432 33.37 -5.29 -6.76
N PRO A 433 34.08 -4.62 -7.69
CA PRO A 433 33.96 -3.18 -7.87
C PRO A 433 32.54 -2.77 -8.32
N LEU A 434 32.23 -1.48 -8.25
CA LEU A 434 30.93 -0.94 -8.74
C LEU A 434 30.82 -0.94 -10.28
N GLY A 435 31.95 -1.01 -10.98
CA GLY A 435 32.02 -1.08 -12.44
C GLY A 435 33.15 -2.00 -12.89
N CYS A 436 33.10 -2.41 -14.16
CA CYS A 436 34.13 -3.27 -14.72
C CYS A 436 35.50 -2.57 -14.67
N PRO A 437 36.56 -3.24 -14.16
CA PRO A 437 37.90 -2.67 -14.15
C PRO A 437 38.56 -2.67 -15.55
N GLU A 438 37.99 -3.40 -16.51
CA GLU A 438 38.55 -3.50 -17.85
C GLU A 438 38.22 -2.27 -18.70
N PRO A 439 39.22 -1.64 -19.36
CA PRO A 439 39.03 -0.36 -20.04
C PRO A 439 38.29 -0.48 -21.37
N ASP A 440 38.34 -1.65 -22.02
CA ASP A 440 37.83 -1.83 -23.38
C ASP A 440 36.67 -2.83 -23.44
N HIS A 441 35.51 -2.30 -23.78
CA HIS A 441 34.29 -3.04 -24.13
C HIS A 441 33.85 -2.73 -25.58
N SER A 442 34.77 -2.28 -26.43
CA SER A 442 34.50 -2.09 -27.85
C SER A 442 34.34 -3.44 -28.57
N GLY A 443 33.40 -3.48 -29.52
CA GLY A 443 33.03 -4.71 -30.22
C GLY A 443 32.08 -5.61 -29.42
N ASN A 444 32.01 -6.89 -29.80
CA ASN A 444 31.11 -7.87 -29.21
C ASN A 444 31.76 -8.53 -27.98
N VAL A 445 31.73 -7.84 -26.83
CA VAL A 445 32.38 -8.28 -25.58
C VAL A 445 31.34 -8.73 -24.56
N LEU A 446 31.43 -9.98 -24.12
CA LEU A 446 30.60 -10.49 -23.03
C LEU A 446 31.22 -10.13 -21.68
N CYS A 447 30.54 -9.29 -20.91
CA CYS A 447 31.00 -8.78 -19.63
C CYS A 447 29.88 -8.85 -18.58
N PRO A 448 30.11 -9.48 -17.41
CA PRO A 448 29.09 -9.56 -16.35
C PRO A 448 28.62 -8.18 -15.85
N PHE A 449 29.47 -7.16 -15.92
CA PHE A 449 29.10 -5.78 -15.56
C PHE A 449 28.18 -5.08 -16.58
N GLY A 450 27.84 -5.73 -17.69
CA GLY A 450 26.77 -5.27 -18.58
C GLY A 450 25.37 -5.52 -18.00
N PHE A 451 25.21 -6.53 -17.13
CA PHE A 451 23.92 -6.84 -16.53
C PHE A 451 23.58 -5.86 -15.41
N TRP A 452 22.40 -5.26 -15.47
CA TRP A 452 21.88 -4.38 -14.41
C TRP A 452 21.87 -5.06 -13.04
N GLY A 453 21.52 -6.34 -12.98
CA GLY A 453 21.46 -7.10 -11.73
C GLY A 453 22.81 -7.30 -11.04
N LEU A 454 23.92 -7.12 -11.76
CA LEU A 454 25.29 -7.25 -11.26
C LEU A 454 25.98 -5.88 -11.13
N SER A 455 25.77 -4.99 -12.09
CA SER A 455 26.42 -3.67 -12.13
C SER A 455 25.74 -2.64 -11.24
N SER A 456 24.46 -2.84 -10.89
CA SER A 456 23.64 -1.87 -10.17
C SER A 456 22.80 -2.55 -9.09
N VAL A 457 22.31 -1.77 -8.14
CA VAL A 457 21.31 -2.24 -7.18
C VAL A 457 19.93 -2.02 -7.80
N LEU A 458 19.09 -3.06 -7.76
CA LEU A 458 17.73 -3.01 -8.29
C LEU A 458 16.72 -3.03 -7.14
N GLU A 459 15.75 -2.13 -7.18
CA GLU A 459 14.59 -2.10 -6.28
C GLU A 459 13.30 -2.12 -7.09
N GLN A 460 12.33 -2.95 -6.68
CA GLN A 460 11.02 -3.08 -7.32
C GLN A 460 9.86 -2.87 -6.33
N PRO A 461 9.77 -1.70 -5.67
CA PRO A 461 8.79 -1.47 -4.62
C PRO A 461 7.36 -1.67 -5.14
N ALA A 462 6.59 -2.52 -4.47
CA ALA A 462 5.18 -2.77 -4.79
C ALA A 462 4.20 -1.84 -4.07
N GLY A 463 4.70 -1.09 -3.08
CA GLY A 463 3.93 -0.20 -2.23
C GLY A 463 4.82 0.81 -1.50
N PRO A 464 4.33 1.43 -0.42
CA PRO A 464 5.09 2.41 0.34
C PRO A 464 6.40 1.84 0.89
N LEU A 465 7.49 2.58 0.71
CA LEU A 465 8.81 2.15 1.15
C LEU A 465 8.86 1.89 2.66
N ALA A 466 9.48 0.78 3.01
CA ALA A 466 10.02 0.53 4.33
C ALA A 466 11.54 0.72 4.27
N TRP A 467 12.06 1.58 5.14
CA TRP A 467 13.51 1.74 5.33
C TRP A 467 14.06 0.69 6.30
N GLN A 468 13.20 0.22 7.19
CA GLN A 468 13.55 -0.68 8.27
C GLN A 468 12.35 -1.60 8.58
N VAL A 469 12.62 -2.87 8.81
CA VAL A 469 11.61 -3.85 9.23
C VAL A 469 11.17 -3.62 10.67
N SER A 470 12.13 -3.47 11.59
CA SER A 470 11.84 -3.34 13.02
C SER A 470 12.96 -2.58 13.75
N PRO A 471 12.64 -1.84 14.84
CA PRO A 471 13.57 -0.90 15.49
C PRO A 471 14.92 -1.50 15.90
N THR A 472 15.91 -0.62 16.05
CA THR A 472 17.25 -0.98 16.53
C THR A 472 17.21 -1.59 17.93
N GLY A 473 18.02 -2.63 18.18
CA GLY A 473 18.26 -3.19 19.54
C GLY A 473 17.68 -4.58 19.84
N ARG A 474 16.79 -5.12 19.00
CA ARG A 474 16.36 -6.55 19.10
C ARG A 474 17.25 -7.42 18.20
N GLN A 475 17.55 -8.66 18.60
CA GLN A 475 18.15 -9.63 17.67
C GLN A 475 17.22 -9.87 16.48
N VAL A 476 17.77 -10.10 15.29
CA VAL A 476 16.96 -10.50 14.12
C VAL A 476 16.21 -11.78 14.47
N GLN A 477 14.99 -11.93 13.98
CA GLN A 477 14.15 -13.11 14.15
C GLN A 477 13.68 -13.56 12.76
N VAL A 478 13.98 -14.80 12.42
CA VAL A 478 13.59 -15.46 11.17
C VAL A 478 12.58 -16.55 11.53
N ALA A 479 11.35 -16.39 11.03
CA ALA A 479 10.35 -17.44 11.06
C ALA A 479 10.39 -18.19 9.74
N LEU A 480 10.62 -19.50 9.82
CA LEU A 480 10.64 -20.40 8.67
C LEU A 480 9.35 -21.22 8.63
N ALA A 481 8.62 -21.07 7.53
CA ALA A 481 7.51 -21.95 7.20
C ALA A 481 7.89 -22.83 6.02
N ALA A 482 7.79 -24.15 6.19
CA ALA A 482 8.12 -25.12 5.16
C ALA A 482 6.91 -25.98 4.79
N ASP A 483 6.68 -26.14 3.49
CA ASP A 483 5.69 -27.06 2.94
C ASP A 483 6.07 -28.52 3.26
N PRO A 484 5.19 -29.29 3.94
CA PRO A 484 5.45 -30.70 4.21
C PRO A 484 5.53 -31.58 2.95
N GLY A 485 5.08 -31.09 1.79
CA GLY A 485 5.15 -31.78 0.49
C GLY A 485 6.51 -31.73 -0.21
N LEU A 486 7.43 -30.85 0.22
CA LEU A 486 8.77 -30.74 -0.37
C LEU A 486 9.72 -31.87 0.06
N ASP A 487 10.85 -32.02 -0.63
CA ASP A 487 11.86 -33.01 -0.25
C ASP A 487 12.39 -32.69 1.15
N ARG A 488 12.07 -33.57 2.09
CA ARG A 488 12.40 -33.39 3.50
C ARG A 488 13.90 -33.36 3.76
N ALA A 489 14.70 -34.14 3.03
CA ALA A 489 16.14 -34.19 3.22
C ALA A 489 16.80 -32.89 2.74
N LEU A 490 16.33 -32.33 1.62
CA LEU A 490 16.77 -31.01 1.15
C LEU A 490 16.32 -29.89 2.09
N THR A 491 15.08 -29.92 2.58
CA THR A 491 14.61 -28.94 3.58
C THR A 491 15.42 -29.02 4.88
N GLN A 492 15.70 -30.22 5.39
CA GLN A 492 16.52 -30.39 6.60
C GLN A 492 17.96 -29.91 6.39
N ARG A 493 18.55 -30.19 5.23
CA ARG A 493 19.88 -29.67 4.87
C ARG A 493 19.86 -28.14 4.84
N HIS A 494 18.86 -27.54 4.19
CA HIS A 494 18.68 -26.10 4.13
C HIS A 494 18.55 -25.47 5.52
N VAL A 495 17.73 -26.05 6.40
CA VAL A 495 17.60 -25.61 7.81
C VAL A 495 18.95 -25.69 8.53
N ALA A 496 19.69 -26.78 8.36
CA ALA A 496 21.02 -26.93 8.97
C ALA A 496 22.03 -25.91 8.41
N GLU A 497 21.98 -25.62 7.12
CA GLU A 497 22.80 -24.58 6.48
C GLU A 497 22.42 -23.19 7.01
N LEU A 498 21.13 -22.87 7.12
CA LEU A 498 20.65 -21.62 7.74
C LEU A 498 21.17 -21.45 9.17
N MET A 499 21.12 -22.51 9.98
CA MET A 499 21.67 -22.52 11.35
C MET A 499 23.20 -22.38 11.39
N SER A 500 23.90 -22.64 10.28
CA SER A 500 25.34 -22.36 10.18
C SER A 500 25.64 -20.89 9.87
N PHE A 501 24.69 -20.18 9.24
CA PHE A 501 24.81 -18.77 8.89
C PHE A 501 24.26 -17.83 9.97
N LEU A 502 23.29 -18.29 10.75
CA LEU A 502 22.57 -17.50 11.77
C LEU A 502 22.60 -18.24 13.11
N PRO A 503 22.66 -17.52 14.25
CA PRO A 503 22.55 -18.15 15.57
C PRO A 503 21.24 -18.95 15.69
N PRO A 504 21.24 -20.15 16.30
CA PRO A 504 20.03 -20.97 16.41
C PRO A 504 18.85 -20.27 17.10
N GLU A 505 19.13 -19.34 18.02
CA GLU A 505 18.13 -18.59 18.77
C GLU A 505 17.37 -17.55 17.92
N VAL A 506 17.86 -17.28 16.72
CA VAL A 506 17.26 -16.34 15.76
C VAL A 506 16.22 -17.04 14.87
N ILE A 507 16.23 -18.38 14.79
CA ILE A 507 15.40 -19.13 13.86
C ILE A 507 14.28 -19.87 14.60
N SER A 508 13.03 -19.46 14.35
CA SER A 508 11.86 -20.31 14.59
C SER A 508 11.55 -21.07 13.31
N SER A 509 11.27 -22.38 13.39
CA SER A 509 10.86 -23.14 12.21
C SER A 509 9.64 -24.01 12.50
N ALA A 510 8.71 -24.01 11.58
CA ALA A 510 7.51 -24.82 11.62
C ALA A 510 7.24 -25.43 10.24
N TYR A 511 6.88 -26.72 10.23
CA TYR A 511 6.31 -27.35 9.05
C TYR A 511 4.81 -27.09 9.08
N VAL A 512 4.31 -26.27 8.15
CA VAL A 512 2.91 -25.82 8.13
C VAL A 512 2.34 -25.95 6.74
N SER A 513 1.12 -26.48 6.66
CA SER A 513 0.39 -26.52 5.40
C SER A 513 0.09 -25.09 4.92
N PRO A 514 -0.09 -24.85 3.60
CA PRO A 514 -0.50 -23.53 3.10
C PRO A 514 -1.76 -22.97 3.79
N ALA A 515 -2.70 -23.84 4.15
CA ALA A 515 -3.94 -23.46 4.85
C ALA A 515 -3.71 -23.01 6.30
N ASP A 516 -2.67 -23.54 6.96
CA ASP A 516 -2.31 -23.17 8.34
C ASP A 516 -1.32 -22.01 8.42
N LEU A 517 -0.70 -21.65 7.29
CA LEU A 517 0.29 -20.57 7.20
C LEU A 517 -0.20 -19.25 7.81
N PRO A 518 -1.39 -18.69 7.47
CA PRO A 518 -1.83 -17.43 8.07
C PRO A 518 -1.94 -17.51 9.60
N ARG A 519 -2.38 -18.64 10.16
CA ARG A 519 -2.43 -18.83 11.63
C ARG A 519 -1.02 -18.87 12.23
N ALA A 520 -0.11 -19.61 11.62
CA ALA A 520 1.27 -19.71 12.09
C ALA A 520 1.99 -18.35 12.08
N LEU A 521 1.70 -17.52 11.07
CA LEU A 521 2.32 -16.21 10.90
C LEU A 521 1.69 -15.09 11.73
N ALA A 522 0.43 -15.24 12.16
CA ALA A 522 -0.26 -14.23 12.95
C ALA A 522 0.35 -14.04 14.35
N ASP A 523 0.84 -15.13 14.95
CA ASP A 523 1.33 -15.16 16.33
C ASP A 523 2.84 -14.86 16.44
N GLU A 524 3.60 -14.96 15.34
CA GLU A 524 5.06 -14.81 15.36
C GLU A 524 5.50 -13.37 15.03
N ARG A 525 6.20 -12.72 15.97
CA ARG A 525 6.86 -11.43 15.71
C ARG A 525 8.21 -11.63 15.02
N ALA A 526 8.18 -11.94 13.73
CA ALA A 526 9.38 -12.12 12.92
C ALA A 526 9.84 -10.81 12.26
N ASP A 527 11.14 -10.71 11.98
CA ASP A 527 11.67 -9.69 11.06
C ASP A 527 11.73 -10.22 9.63
N VAL A 528 11.93 -11.54 9.50
CA VAL A 528 11.93 -12.21 8.20
C VAL A 528 10.99 -13.40 8.25
N LEU A 529 10.11 -13.49 7.25
CA LEU A 529 9.31 -14.67 6.97
C LEU A 529 9.96 -15.42 5.81
N HIS A 530 10.60 -16.53 6.12
CA HIS A 530 11.24 -17.37 5.13
C HIS A 530 10.29 -18.51 4.73
N LEU A 531 9.80 -18.46 3.49
CA LEU A 531 8.80 -19.39 2.97
C LEU A 531 9.47 -20.40 2.03
N VAL A 532 9.45 -21.67 2.42
CA VAL A 532 9.98 -22.79 1.63
C VAL A 532 8.80 -23.60 1.12
N TYR A 533 8.30 -23.22 -0.05
CA TYR A 533 7.08 -23.76 -0.67
C TYR A 533 7.29 -24.05 -2.15
N ASP A 534 6.48 -24.93 -2.73
CA ASP A 534 6.38 -25.08 -4.18
C ASP A 534 5.68 -23.85 -4.81
N GLU A 535 5.95 -23.57 -6.10
CA GLU A 535 5.45 -22.36 -6.81
C GLU A 535 3.93 -22.21 -6.74
N ASN A 536 3.20 -23.32 -6.78
CA ASN A 536 1.74 -23.34 -6.80
C ASN A 536 1.12 -23.72 -5.45
N ALA A 537 1.93 -23.89 -4.41
CA ALA A 537 1.42 -24.26 -3.09
C ALA A 537 0.77 -23.08 -2.37
N LEU A 538 1.17 -21.85 -2.69
CA LEU A 538 0.66 -20.64 -2.06
C LEU A 538 -0.31 -19.93 -3.01
N GLU A 539 -1.59 -20.02 -2.69
CA GLU A 539 -2.60 -19.08 -3.22
C GLU A 539 -2.39 -17.70 -2.58
N PRO A 540 -3.03 -16.62 -3.09
CA PRO A 540 -3.16 -15.38 -2.36
C PRO A 540 -3.79 -15.68 -1.00
N VAL A 541 -2.94 -15.86 0.00
CA VAL A 541 -3.35 -16.19 1.35
C VAL A 541 -4.22 -15.02 1.81
N GLU A 542 -5.37 -15.32 2.41
CA GLU A 542 -6.17 -14.32 3.12
C GLU A 542 -5.36 -13.86 4.35
N ILE A 543 -4.43 -12.95 4.11
CA ILE A 543 -3.59 -12.37 5.16
C ILE A 543 -4.20 -11.02 5.49
N ASP A 544 -5.08 -11.02 6.48
CA ASP A 544 -5.56 -9.78 7.08
C ASP A 544 -4.44 -9.19 7.95
N GLY A 545 -3.84 -8.11 7.45
CA GLY A 545 -2.95 -7.18 8.15
C GLY A 545 -2.06 -7.77 9.23
N TRP A 546 -0.83 -8.14 8.89
CA TRP A 546 0.14 -8.57 9.89
C TRP A 546 0.38 -7.47 10.93
N PRO A 547 0.49 -7.82 12.23
CA PRO A 547 0.77 -6.86 13.28
C PRO A 547 2.20 -6.29 13.19
N HIS A 548 3.01 -6.79 12.26
CA HIS A 548 4.39 -6.43 12.00
C HIS A 548 4.64 -6.36 10.48
N ARG A 549 5.77 -5.79 10.06
CA ARG A 549 6.10 -5.56 8.64
C ARG A 549 7.34 -6.37 8.24
N PRO A 550 7.28 -7.71 8.23
CA PRO A 550 8.45 -8.53 7.96
C PRO A 550 8.92 -8.37 6.51
N LEU A 551 10.17 -8.70 6.25
CA LEU A 551 10.64 -9.01 4.90
C LEU A 551 10.26 -10.45 4.58
N VAL A 552 9.58 -10.70 3.46
CA VAL A 552 9.29 -12.07 3.01
C VAL A 552 10.41 -12.55 2.10
N VAL A 553 10.94 -13.76 2.32
CA VAL A 553 11.95 -14.38 1.47
C VAL A 553 11.45 -15.76 1.06
N THR A 554 11.19 -15.97 -0.22
CA THR A 554 10.66 -17.25 -0.73
C THR A 554 11.72 -18.03 -1.50
N THR A 555 11.60 -19.36 -1.53
CA THR A 555 12.45 -20.24 -2.36
C THR A 555 11.90 -20.45 -3.76
N SER A 556 10.66 -20.02 -4.03
CA SER A 556 9.94 -20.24 -5.29
C SER A 556 9.37 -18.93 -5.84
N PRO A 557 9.02 -18.87 -7.14
CA PRO A 557 8.44 -17.68 -7.74
C PRO A 557 7.20 -17.18 -7.01
N ALA A 558 7.23 -15.91 -6.61
CA ALA A 558 6.16 -15.29 -5.82
C ALA A 558 5.68 -13.96 -6.40
N ALA A 559 5.99 -13.67 -7.68
CA ALA A 559 5.64 -12.38 -8.32
C ALA A 559 4.13 -12.08 -8.23
N HIS A 560 3.29 -13.11 -8.28
CA HIS A 560 1.83 -12.99 -8.19
C HIS A 560 1.33 -12.73 -6.76
N LEU A 561 2.15 -12.98 -5.73
CA LEU A 561 1.83 -12.77 -4.32
C LEU A 561 2.41 -11.47 -3.75
N VAL A 562 3.25 -10.76 -4.51
CA VAL A 562 3.91 -9.54 -4.04
C VAL A 562 2.90 -8.49 -3.55
N ASP A 563 1.81 -8.28 -4.29
CA ASP A 563 0.75 -7.33 -3.89
C ASP A 563 0.03 -7.79 -2.62
N ALA A 564 -0.29 -9.08 -2.51
CA ALA A 564 -0.90 -9.66 -1.32
C ALA A 564 0.02 -9.49 -0.09
N PHE A 565 1.32 -9.78 -0.21
CA PHE A 565 2.25 -9.60 0.91
C PHE A 565 2.46 -8.14 1.28
N VAL A 566 2.69 -7.24 0.31
CA VAL A 566 3.09 -5.86 0.61
C VAL A 566 1.90 -4.97 0.92
N ASN A 567 0.86 -5.00 0.09
CA ASN A 567 -0.25 -4.05 0.16
C ASN A 567 -1.42 -4.55 1.01
N GLN A 568 -1.64 -5.87 1.09
CA GLN A 568 -2.73 -6.45 1.90
C GLN A 568 -2.23 -6.87 3.29
N ALA A 569 -1.15 -7.67 3.35
CA ALA A 569 -0.58 -8.13 4.62
C ALA A 569 0.31 -7.09 5.33
N GLY A 570 0.89 -6.14 4.59
CA GLY A 570 1.71 -5.06 5.17
C GLY A 570 3.22 -5.36 5.28
N ALA A 571 3.72 -6.38 4.59
CA ALA A 571 5.14 -6.72 4.51
C ALA A 571 6.00 -5.50 4.14
N ALA A 572 7.24 -5.47 4.63
CA ALA A 572 8.23 -4.46 4.23
C ALA A 572 8.74 -4.67 2.80
N GLY A 573 8.62 -5.89 2.29
CA GLY A 573 9.00 -6.27 0.93
C GLY A 573 9.03 -7.78 0.75
N VAL A 574 9.36 -8.20 -0.48
CA VAL A 574 9.50 -9.62 -0.85
C VAL A 574 10.79 -9.83 -1.63
N VAL A 575 11.51 -10.91 -1.34
CA VAL A 575 12.61 -11.42 -2.16
C VAL A 575 12.26 -12.81 -2.65
N HIS A 576 12.32 -13.03 -3.96
CA HIS A 576 12.01 -14.32 -4.57
C HIS A 576 12.77 -14.51 -5.89
N PRO A 577 12.95 -15.75 -6.38
CA PRO A 577 13.38 -16.00 -7.75
C PRO A 577 12.23 -15.72 -8.74
N GLU A 578 12.51 -15.26 -9.95
CA GLU A 578 11.51 -15.00 -11.00
C GLU A 578 11.13 -16.26 -11.78
N VAL A 579 11.93 -17.32 -11.68
CA VAL A 579 11.70 -18.62 -12.29
C VAL A 579 11.86 -19.73 -11.28
N VAL A 580 11.30 -20.89 -11.59
CA VAL A 580 11.49 -22.09 -10.79
C VAL A 580 12.97 -22.44 -10.72
N VAL A 581 13.42 -22.75 -9.52
CA VAL A 581 14.80 -23.07 -9.18
C VAL A 581 14.83 -24.36 -8.36
N ASP A 582 15.93 -25.11 -8.46
CA ASP A 582 16.13 -26.28 -7.62
C ASP A 582 16.03 -25.93 -6.13
N GLN A 583 15.39 -26.80 -5.34
CA GLN A 583 15.13 -26.57 -3.92
C GLN A 583 16.43 -26.39 -3.12
N GLY A 584 17.46 -27.19 -3.40
CA GLY A 584 18.75 -27.09 -2.72
C GLY A 584 19.45 -25.77 -3.04
N MET A 585 19.43 -25.37 -4.31
CA MET A 585 19.95 -24.07 -4.75
C MET A 585 19.19 -22.91 -4.10
N ALA A 586 17.86 -22.95 -4.08
CA ALA A 586 17.04 -21.89 -3.50
C ALA A 586 17.27 -21.74 -2.00
N GLY A 587 17.43 -22.87 -1.30
CA GLY A 587 17.81 -22.90 0.10
C GLY A 587 19.16 -22.22 0.33
N TRP A 588 20.19 -22.63 -0.38
CA TRP A 588 21.51 -22.02 -0.25
C TRP A 588 21.52 -20.51 -0.54
N VAL A 589 20.84 -20.07 -1.60
CA VAL A 589 20.76 -18.65 -1.97
C VAL A 589 20.06 -17.82 -0.91
N SER A 590 18.91 -18.29 -0.44
CA SER A 590 18.19 -17.63 0.64
C SER A 590 19.01 -17.59 1.94
N GLY A 591 19.77 -18.64 2.26
CA GLY A 591 20.67 -18.65 3.41
C GLY A 591 21.76 -17.58 3.36
N MET A 592 22.45 -17.44 2.23
CA MET A 592 23.44 -16.38 2.06
C MET A 592 22.84 -14.98 2.14
N LEU A 593 21.66 -14.80 1.52
CA LEU A 593 20.93 -13.53 1.54
C LEU A 593 20.56 -13.15 2.98
N LEU A 594 19.98 -14.09 3.73
CA LEU A 594 19.59 -13.89 5.12
C LEU A 594 20.79 -13.58 6.02
N ALA A 595 21.92 -14.25 5.81
CA ALA A 595 23.17 -13.96 6.52
C ALA A 595 23.61 -12.50 6.34
N ARG A 596 23.57 -12.00 5.09
CA ARG A 596 23.93 -10.61 4.75
C ARG A 596 22.97 -9.61 5.39
N LEU A 597 21.67 -9.87 5.30
CA LEU A 597 20.63 -9.03 5.89
C LEU A 597 20.74 -8.98 7.41
N ALA A 598 20.99 -10.12 8.06
CA ALA A 598 21.21 -10.20 9.50
C ALA A 598 22.49 -9.48 9.94
N GLY A 599 23.52 -9.46 9.09
CA GLY A 599 24.72 -8.63 9.25
C GLY A 599 24.48 -7.12 9.03
N GLY A 600 23.24 -6.69 8.83
CA GLY A 600 22.85 -5.30 8.67
C GLY A 600 23.02 -4.76 7.25
N MET A 601 23.33 -5.58 6.26
CA MET A 601 23.45 -5.14 4.86
C MET A 601 22.08 -4.67 4.32
N PRO A 602 22.01 -3.56 3.57
CA PRO A 602 20.79 -3.18 2.84
C PRO A 602 20.34 -4.29 1.88
N ALA A 603 19.03 -4.49 1.76
CA ALA A 603 18.46 -5.57 0.97
C ALA A 603 18.90 -5.55 -0.49
N GLY A 604 18.98 -4.36 -1.10
CA GLY A 604 19.40 -4.22 -2.49
C GLY A 604 20.85 -4.68 -2.72
N GLU A 605 21.77 -4.29 -1.84
CA GLU A 605 23.17 -4.73 -1.91
C GLU A 605 23.32 -6.20 -1.52
N ALA A 606 22.52 -6.69 -0.58
CA ALA A 606 22.50 -8.10 -0.20
C ALA A 606 22.10 -9.01 -1.38
N VAL A 607 21.05 -8.64 -2.12
CA VAL A 607 20.66 -9.35 -3.34
C VAL A 607 21.75 -9.23 -4.41
N ARG A 608 22.27 -8.03 -4.66
CA ARG A 608 23.35 -7.82 -5.66
C ARG A 608 24.59 -8.66 -5.36
N ARG A 609 25.07 -8.70 -4.12
CA ARG A 609 26.24 -9.53 -3.73
C ARG A 609 25.95 -11.02 -3.85
N THR A 610 24.73 -11.42 -3.53
CA THR A 610 24.28 -12.81 -3.70
C THR A 610 24.35 -13.23 -5.17
N ARG A 611 23.91 -12.37 -6.10
CA ARG A 611 24.05 -12.61 -7.55
C ARG A 611 25.49 -12.78 -7.99
N TRP A 612 26.40 -11.96 -7.49
CA TRP A 612 27.83 -12.08 -7.78
C TRP A 612 28.44 -13.36 -7.22
N GLU A 613 28.06 -13.77 -6.02
CA GLU A 613 28.55 -15.04 -5.47
C GLU A 613 28.05 -16.23 -6.29
N MET A 614 26.79 -16.22 -6.74
CA MET A 614 26.27 -17.24 -7.65
C MET A 614 27.03 -17.26 -8.98
N LEU A 615 27.28 -16.10 -9.57
CA LEU A 615 28.06 -15.98 -10.80
C LEU A 615 29.49 -16.52 -10.62
N GLY A 616 30.15 -16.20 -9.50
CA GLY A 616 31.47 -16.72 -9.13
C GLY A 616 31.53 -18.24 -8.95
N ARG A 617 30.36 -18.88 -8.79
CA ARG A 617 30.19 -20.34 -8.77
C ARG A 617 29.70 -20.91 -10.10
N GLY A 618 29.74 -20.12 -11.17
CA GLY A 618 29.32 -20.55 -12.51
C GLY A 618 27.80 -20.64 -12.68
N ASN A 619 27.02 -19.94 -11.84
CA ASN A 619 25.57 -19.99 -11.87
C ASN A 619 24.96 -18.63 -12.25
N VAL A 620 24.40 -18.54 -13.46
CA VAL A 620 23.77 -17.31 -13.97
C VAL A 620 22.38 -17.07 -13.40
N LEU A 621 21.73 -18.07 -12.80
CA LEU A 621 20.38 -17.95 -12.22
C LEU A 621 20.32 -17.08 -10.98
N GLY A 622 21.48 -16.63 -10.46
CA GLY A 622 21.48 -15.55 -9.50
C GLY A 622 20.72 -14.33 -10.02
N LEU A 623 20.86 -14.03 -11.32
CA LEU A 623 20.16 -12.92 -11.92
C LEU A 623 18.62 -13.08 -11.90
N ALA A 624 18.06 -14.28 -11.70
CA ALA A 624 16.62 -14.46 -11.54
C ALA A 624 16.10 -14.00 -10.16
N TRP A 625 16.95 -13.75 -9.18
CA TRP A 625 16.51 -13.31 -7.85
C TRP A 625 16.16 -11.84 -7.86
N THR A 626 14.96 -11.48 -7.38
CA THR A 626 14.41 -10.13 -7.44
C THR A 626 14.00 -9.63 -6.06
N LEU A 627 14.20 -8.32 -5.84
CA LEU A 627 13.80 -7.58 -4.64
C LEU A 627 12.59 -6.69 -4.94
N HIS A 628 11.44 -7.03 -4.37
CA HIS A 628 10.24 -6.20 -4.32
C HIS A 628 10.17 -5.41 -3.02
N ALA A 629 11.13 -4.49 -2.83
CA ALA A 629 11.22 -3.59 -1.69
C ALA A 629 12.10 -2.38 -2.07
N GLY A 630 12.30 -1.45 -1.14
CA GLY A 630 13.36 -0.45 -1.28
C GLY A 630 14.75 -1.07 -1.17
N ALA A 631 15.70 -0.59 -1.98
CA ALA A 631 17.09 -1.04 -1.97
C ALA A 631 17.77 -0.83 -0.60
N ASP A 632 17.38 0.25 0.09
CA ASP A 632 17.95 0.62 1.39
C ASP A 632 17.24 -0.05 2.57
N LEU A 633 16.27 -0.92 2.33
CA LEU A 633 15.59 -1.66 3.39
C LEU A 633 16.61 -2.45 4.22
N ARG A 634 16.60 -2.24 5.52
CA ARG A 634 17.39 -3.02 6.49
C ARG A 634 16.46 -3.76 7.43
N LEU A 635 16.95 -4.85 8.03
CA LEU A 635 16.23 -5.51 9.11
C LEU A 635 16.23 -4.66 10.40
N ARG A 636 17.22 -3.76 10.55
CA ARG A 636 17.52 -2.93 11.72
C ARG A 636 18.11 -1.59 11.34
#